data_AF-A0A440W748-F1
#
_entry.id   AF-A0A440W748-F1
#
_cell.length_a   1.000
_cell.length_b   1.000
_cell.length_c   1.000
_cell.angle_alpha   90.00
_cell.angle_beta   90.00
_cell.angle_gamma   90.00
#
_symmetry.space_group_name_H-M   'P 1'
#
loop_
_entity.id
_entity.type
_entity.pdbx_description
1 polymer ?
#
loop_
_entity_poly.entity_id
_entity_poly.type
_entity_poly.pdbx_seq_one_letter_code
_entity_poly.pdbx_strand_id
1 'polypeptide(L)'
;MTDEPNTEADLRNELAPKIKTVTLAELPAFIADVMGRQHDYGTICVAIGSIAAATAWACNKHEHGGVTGYQAGAILWEFARAWGAPSIGKTGARFQNFDDLLYPQYGERFTAVSQRTWDALQAEAAKNLQGKWDVAHPDVIAHWRSIVDGVVPFGLTIGDA
;
A
#
# COMPACT_ATOMS: atom_id res chain seq x y z
N MET A 1 -25.45 13.75 17.66
CA MET A 1 -25.29 12.55 16.81
C MET A 1 -24.19 12.91 15.83
N THR A 2 -22.94 12.68 16.21
CA THR A 2 -21.77 13.15 15.46
C THR A 2 -21.40 12.10 14.41
N ASP A 3 -21.16 12.57 13.18
CA ASP A 3 -20.74 11.81 12.01
C ASP A 3 -19.49 10.96 12.30
N GLU A 4 -19.65 9.73 12.80
CA GLU A 4 -18.54 8.77 12.83
C GLU A 4 -18.29 8.23 11.40
N PRO A 5 -17.03 8.04 10.99
CA PRO A 5 -16.71 7.43 9.70
C PRO A 5 -17.32 6.03 9.62
N ASN A 6 -18.26 5.81 8.70
CA ASN A 6 -18.97 4.52 8.60
C ASN A 6 -18.26 3.49 7.71
N THR A 7 -17.22 3.89 6.96
CA THR A 7 -16.44 2.99 6.11
C THR A 7 -14.96 2.98 6.46
N GLU A 8 -14.28 1.90 6.06
CA GLU A 8 -12.82 1.78 6.12
C GLU A 8 -12.11 2.93 5.37
N ALA A 9 -12.70 3.39 4.26
CA ALA A 9 -12.14 4.47 3.45
C ALA A 9 -12.22 5.81 4.20
N ASP A 10 -13.38 6.12 4.79
CA ASP A 10 -13.58 7.35 5.54
C ASP A 10 -12.68 7.39 6.77
N LEU A 11 -12.60 6.30 7.53
CA LEU A 11 -11.72 6.21 8.70
C LEU A 11 -10.25 6.36 8.31
N ARG A 12 -9.82 5.73 7.21
CA ARG A 12 -8.45 5.85 6.69
C ARG A 12 -8.14 7.29 6.29
N ASN A 13 -9.06 7.97 5.62
CA ASN A 13 -8.91 9.36 5.20
C ASN A 13 -8.88 10.32 6.40
N GLU A 14 -9.70 10.08 7.42
CA GLU A 14 -9.72 10.88 8.65
C GLU A 14 -8.41 10.73 9.45
N LEU A 15 -7.89 9.50 9.59
CA LEU A 15 -6.70 9.22 10.40
C LEU A 15 -5.39 9.53 9.67
N ALA A 16 -5.34 9.42 8.34
CA ALA A 16 -4.15 9.68 7.52
C ALA A 16 -3.36 10.97 7.88
N PRO A 17 -3.99 12.15 8.04
CA PRO A 17 -3.26 13.36 8.41
C PRO A 17 -2.70 13.33 9.84
N LYS A 18 -3.30 12.56 10.75
CA LYS A 18 -2.91 12.47 12.17
C LYS A 18 -1.73 11.52 12.39
N ILE A 19 -1.68 10.39 11.66
CA ILE A 19 -0.68 9.32 11.84
C ILE A 19 0.75 9.84 11.85
N LYS A 20 1.07 10.81 10.97
CA LYS A 20 2.43 11.35 10.85
C LYS A 20 2.72 12.48 11.83
N THR A 21 1.74 13.01 12.56
CA THR A 21 1.91 14.18 13.42
C THR A 21 1.94 13.83 14.90
N VAL A 22 1.20 12.78 15.32
CA VAL A 22 1.16 12.29 16.71
C VAL A 22 2.57 12.08 17.26
N THR A 23 2.80 12.63 18.45
CA THR A 23 4.04 12.49 19.22
C THR A 23 3.95 11.37 20.26
N LEU A 24 5.08 10.96 20.84
CA LEU A 24 5.10 9.92 21.89
C LEU A 24 4.23 10.28 23.10
N ALA A 25 4.16 11.56 23.46
CA ALA A 25 3.34 12.03 24.58
C ALA A 25 1.83 11.98 24.28
N GLU A 26 1.45 12.12 23.01
CA GLU A 26 0.05 12.13 22.57
C GLU A 26 -0.49 10.72 22.26
N LEU A 27 0.39 9.72 22.12
CA LEU A 27 0.01 8.34 21.76
C LEU A 27 -1.10 7.76 22.65
N PRO A 28 -1.06 7.87 24.00
CA PRO A 28 -2.12 7.30 24.83
C PRO A 28 -3.50 7.91 24.53
N ALA A 29 -3.57 9.22 24.31
CA ALA A 29 -4.81 9.92 23.99
C ALA A 29 -5.31 9.55 22.58
N PHE A 30 -4.40 9.43 21.61
CA PHE A 30 -4.74 8.99 20.25
C PHE A 30 -5.29 7.56 20.24
N ILE A 31 -4.67 6.64 20.99
CA ILE A 31 -5.14 5.26 21.13
C ILE A 31 -6.52 5.22 21.76
N ALA A 32 -6.73 5.98 22.85
CA ALA A 32 -8.02 6.05 23.53
C ALA A 32 -9.13 6.63 22.63
N ASP A 33 -8.84 7.69 21.87
CA ASP A 33 -9.77 8.28 20.90
C ASP A 33 -10.17 7.27 19.81
N VAL A 34 -9.18 6.62 19.19
CA VAL A 34 -9.45 5.70 18.08
C VAL A 34 -10.12 4.41 18.57
N MET A 35 -9.68 3.82 19.68
CA MET A 35 -10.24 2.58 20.21
C MET A 35 -11.57 2.77 20.96
N GLY A 36 -11.89 3.99 21.39
CA GLY A 36 -13.15 4.31 22.07
C GLY A 36 -14.36 4.39 21.12
N ARG A 37 -14.14 4.42 19.81
CA ARG A 37 -15.18 4.46 18.77
C ARG A 37 -15.81 3.08 18.56
N GLN A 38 -17.00 3.04 17.96
CA GLN A 38 -17.60 1.79 17.50
C GLN A 38 -16.88 1.29 16.24
N HIS A 39 -16.44 0.04 16.23
CA HIS A 39 -15.79 -0.59 15.08
C HIS A 39 -16.54 -1.84 14.63
N ASP A 40 -16.52 -2.08 13.31
CA ASP A 40 -16.99 -3.31 12.69
C ASP A 40 -15.81 -4.19 12.28
N TYR A 41 -16.07 -5.23 11.47
CA TYR A 41 -15.05 -6.18 11.01
C TYR A 41 -13.91 -5.51 10.20
N GLY A 42 -14.23 -4.48 9.42
CA GLY A 42 -13.26 -3.79 8.56
C GLY A 42 -12.62 -2.60 9.27
N THR A 43 -13.41 -1.74 9.91
CA THR A 43 -12.91 -0.49 10.51
C THR A 43 -11.96 -0.74 11.67
N ILE A 44 -12.12 -1.85 12.40
CA ILE A 44 -11.16 -2.24 13.45
C ILE A 44 -9.76 -2.50 12.90
N CYS A 45 -9.65 -3.05 11.68
CA CYS A 45 -8.36 -3.28 11.02
C CYS A 45 -7.68 -1.95 10.68
N VAL A 46 -8.45 -0.97 10.20
CA VAL A 46 -7.96 0.38 9.91
C VAL A 46 -7.53 1.10 11.18
N ALA A 47 -8.31 0.99 12.26
CA ALA A 47 -8.02 1.60 13.55
C ALA A 47 -6.69 1.12 14.14
N ILE A 48 -6.53 -0.21 14.29
CA ILE A 48 -5.31 -0.82 14.85
C ILE A 48 -4.10 -0.55 13.94
N GLY A 49 -4.27 -0.67 12.62
CA GLY A 49 -3.19 -0.38 11.67
C GLY A 49 -2.72 1.08 11.73
N SER A 50 -3.66 2.02 11.87
CA SER A 50 -3.36 3.45 12.00
C SER A 50 -2.65 3.77 13.31
N ILE A 51 -3.05 3.13 14.41
CA ILE A 51 -2.36 3.24 15.71
C ILE A 51 -0.93 2.73 15.59
N ALA A 52 -0.72 1.53 15.05
CA ALA A 52 0.62 0.96 14.90
C ALA A 52 1.52 1.87 14.04
N ALA A 53 0.98 2.41 12.94
CA ALA A 53 1.69 3.36 12.10
C ALA A 53 2.01 4.66 12.83
N ALA A 54 1.08 5.21 13.62
CA ALA A 54 1.29 6.43 14.40
C ALA A 54 2.39 6.22 15.46
N THR A 55 2.39 5.08 16.14
CA THR A 55 3.46 4.70 17.08
C THR A 55 4.81 4.61 16.38
N ALA A 56 4.89 3.95 15.22
CA ALA A 56 6.13 3.88 14.46
C ALA A 56 6.65 5.27 14.04
N TRP A 57 5.76 6.17 13.60
CA TRP A 57 6.12 7.56 13.28
C TRP A 57 6.59 8.35 14.50
N ALA A 58 5.90 8.23 15.63
CA ALA A 58 6.28 8.89 16.87
C ALA A 58 7.67 8.43 17.35
N CYS A 59 7.95 7.12 17.30
CA CYS A 59 9.28 6.58 17.59
C CYS A 59 10.34 7.06 16.60
N ASN A 60 10.00 7.13 15.31
CA ASN A 60 10.93 7.59 14.28
C ASN A 60 11.35 9.05 14.46
N LYS A 61 10.49 9.88 15.05
CA LYS A 61 10.78 11.29 15.37
C LYS A 61 11.52 11.51 16.69
N HIS A 62 11.71 10.46 17.49
CA HIS A 62 12.48 10.55 18.74
C HIS A 62 13.93 10.93 18.44
N GLU A 63 14.66 11.47 19.43
CA GLU A 63 16.09 11.81 19.29
C GLU A 63 17.00 10.61 18.94
N HIS A 64 16.53 9.39 19.23
CA HIS A 64 17.19 8.13 18.89
C HIS A 64 16.53 7.41 17.69
N GLY A 65 15.58 8.06 17.03
CA GLY A 65 14.92 7.58 15.82
C GLY A 65 15.70 7.96 14.55
N GLY A 66 14.98 8.05 13.42
CA GLY A 66 15.55 8.47 12.14
C GLY A 66 15.89 7.31 11.20
N VAL A 67 14.86 6.65 10.67
CA VAL A 67 15.02 5.59 9.67
C VAL A 67 14.87 6.11 8.24
N THR A 68 15.65 5.53 7.33
CA THR A 68 15.46 5.68 5.88
C THR A 68 14.24 4.92 5.39
N GLY A 69 13.78 5.21 4.16
CA GLY A 69 12.70 4.45 3.52
C GLY A 69 13.00 2.95 3.40
N TYR A 70 14.27 2.57 3.18
CA TYR A 70 14.67 1.16 3.13
C TYR A 70 14.52 0.48 4.51
N GLN A 71 14.96 1.16 5.58
CA GLN A 71 14.81 0.66 6.95
C GLN A 71 13.34 0.62 7.39
N ALA A 72 12.48 1.51 6.90
CA ALA A 72 11.04 1.42 7.13
C ALA A 72 10.45 0.11 6.59
N GLY A 73 10.97 -0.40 5.46
CA GLY A 73 10.64 -1.73 4.96
C GLY A 73 11.06 -2.86 5.91
N ALA A 74 12.23 -2.74 6.56
CA ALA A 74 12.67 -3.71 7.57
C ALA A 74 11.75 -3.71 8.81
N ILE A 75 11.28 -2.54 9.26
CA ILE A 75 10.33 -2.40 10.37
C ILE A 75 9.01 -3.14 10.07
N LEU A 76 8.50 -3.06 8.83
CA LEU A 76 7.30 -3.79 8.43
C LEU A 76 7.46 -5.30 8.65
N TRP A 77 8.63 -5.85 8.31
CA TRP A 77 8.94 -7.26 8.53
C TRP A 77 9.04 -7.63 10.01
N GLU A 78 9.60 -6.75 10.85
CA GLU A 78 9.59 -6.96 12.31
C GLU A 78 8.18 -6.96 12.88
N PHE A 79 7.34 -6.02 12.46
CA PHE A 79 5.95 -5.97 12.88
C PHE A 79 5.22 -7.26 12.51
N ALA A 80 5.34 -7.71 11.27
CA ALA A 80 4.59 -8.86 10.80
C ALA A 80 5.09 -10.19 11.42
N ARG A 81 6.38 -10.30 11.75
CA ARG A 81 6.91 -11.39 12.59
C ARG A 81 6.34 -11.35 14.01
N ALA A 82 6.38 -10.19 14.66
CA ALA A 82 5.93 -10.02 16.04
C ALA A 82 4.41 -10.22 16.18
N TRP A 83 3.64 -9.77 15.19
CA TRP A 83 2.20 -9.94 15.12
C TRP A 83 1.78 -11.39 14.86
N GLY A 84 2.70 -12.23 14.36
CA GLY A 84 2.40 -13.61 13.97
C GLY A 84 1.47 -13.68 12.76
N ALA A 85 1.63 -12.76 11.80
CA ALA A 85 0.80 -12.75 10.60
C ALA A 85 0.95 -14.08 9.85
N PRO A 86 -0.15 -14.83 9.60
CA PRO A 86 -0.08 -16.17 9.00
C PRO A 86 0.51 -16.17 7.59
N SER A 87 0.44 -15.01 6.92
CA SER A 87 1.01 -14.77 5.60
C SER A 87 2.55 -14.76 5.57
N ILE A 88 3.21 -14.74 6.73
CA ILE A 88 4.67 -14.87 6.84
C ILE A 88 5.01 -16.28 7.33
N GLY A 89 5.13 -17.19 6.38
CA GLY A 89 5.54 -18.56 6.62
C GLY A 89 7.07 -18.73 6.72
N LYS A 90 7.49 -19.97 7.00
CA LYS A 90 8.92 -20.34 7.09
C LYS A 90 9.64 -20.39 5.74
N THR A 91 8.89 -20.40 4.65
CA THR A 91 9.39 -20.54 3.27
C THR A 91 9.50 -19.22 2.53
N GLY A 92 9.34 -18.10 3.24
CA GLY A 92 9.39 -16.75 2.68
C GLY A 92 8.02 -16.18 2.34
N ALA A 93 7.97 -14.86 2.20
CA ALA A 93 6.82 -14.08 1.77
C ALA A 93 7.32 -12.89 0.94
N ARG A 94 6.49 -12.36 0.05
CA ARG A 94 6.77 -11.14 -0.70
C ARG A 94 5.54 -10.26 -0.82
N PHE A 95 5.75 -8.96 -0.82
CA PHE A 95 4.77 -8.01 -1.31
C PHE A 95 5.01 -7.81 -2.81
N GLN A 96 3.97 -7.96 -3.62
CA GLN A 96 4.04 -7.75 -5.06
C GLN A 96 3.32 -6.44 -5.40
N ASN A 97 4.06 -5.45 -5.91
CA ASN A 97 3.48 -4.22 -6.45
C ASN A 97 3.14 -4.41 -7.92
N PHE A 98 1.88 -4.59 -8.27
CA PHE A 98 1.48 -4.84 -9.66
C PHE A 98 1.58 -3.60 -10.56
N ASP A 99 1.71 -2.39 -10.01
CA ASP A 99 1.97 -1.19 -10.80
C ASP A 99 3.31 -1.26 -11.54
N ASP A 100 4.26 -2.08 -11.07
CA ASP A 100 5.52 -2.31 -11.76
C ASP A 100 5.30 -2.93 -13.17
N LEU A 101 4.16 -3.59 -13.43
CA LEU A 101 3.82 -4.09 -14.76
C LEU A 101 3.60 -2.98 -15.79
N LEU A 102 3.38 -1.73 -15.35
CA LEU A 102 3.32 -0.56 -16.23
C LEU A 102 4.68 -0.21 -16.82
N TYR A 103 5.78 -0.86 -16.42
CA TYR A 103 7.11 -0.50 -16.88
C TYR A 103 7.87 -1.71 -17.41
N PRO A 104 8.50 -1.62 -18.60
CA PRO A 104 9.09 -2.75 -19.30
C PRO A 104 10.26 -3.42 -18.54
N GLN A 105 10.94 -2.69 -17.66
CA GLN A 105 12.11 -3.17 -16.93
C GLN A 105 11.80 -4.13 -15.76
N TYR A 106 10.53 -4.30 -15.39
CA TYR A 106 10.17 -5.07 -14.18
C TYR A 106 9.55 -6.46 -14.46
N GLY A 107 9.63 -6.95 -15.70
CA GLY A 107 8.98 -8.19 -16.10
C GLY A 107 9.37 -9.43 -15.28
N GLU A 108 10.64 -9.52 -14.85
CA GLU A 108 11.16 -10.65 -14.06
C GLU A 108 10.49 -10.82 -12.69
N ARG A 109 9.75 -9.81 -12.22
CA ARG A 109 9.11 -9.85 -10.89
C ARG A 109 7.81 -10.65 -10.87
N PHE A 110 7.27 -11.02 -12.03
CA PHE A 110 5.92 -11.55 -12.19
C PHE A 110 5.88 -12.89 -12.91
N THR A 111 4.89 -13.70 -12.57
CA THR A 111 4.66 -15.03 -13.17
C THR A 111 3.26 -15.17 -13.76
N ALA A 112 2.26 -14.49 -13.19
CA ALA A 112 0.88 -14.41 -13.68
C ALA A 112 0.18 -13.15 -13.12
N VAL A 113 -0.98 -12.82 -13.68
CA VAL A 113 -1.88 -11.77 -13.17
C VAL A 113 -3.33 -12.24 -13.14
N SER A 114 -4.10 -11.76 -12.17
CA SER A 114 -5.55 -11.98 -12.16
C SER A 114 -6.25 -11.11 -13.22
N GLN A 115 -7.47 -11.49 -13.61
CA GLN A 115 -8.29 -10.66 -14.51
C GLN A 115 -8.52 -9.25 -13.93
N ARG A 116 -8.81 -9.16 -12.62
CA ARG A 116 -8.99 -7.87 -11.94
C ARG A 116 -7.74 -6.99 -12.01
N THR A 117 -6.57 -7.59 -11.80
CA THR A 117 -5.29 -6.88 -11.90
C THR A 117 -5.05 -6.41 -13.33
N TRP A 118 -5.36 -7.26 -14.31
CA TRP A 118 -5.25 -6.91 -15.73
C TRP A 118 -6.16 -5.75 -16.11
N ASP A 119 -7.43 -5.79 -15.72
CA ASP A 119 -8.39 -4.71 -15.99
C ASP A 119 -7.92 -3.37 -15.37
N ALA A 120 -7.41 -3.41 -14.13
CA ALA A 120 -6.84 -2.25 -13.46
C ALA A 120 -5.58 -1.73 -14.17
N LEU A 121 -4.73 -2.63 -14.65
CA LEU A 121 -3.51 -2.28 -15.38
C LEU A 121 -3.84 -1.57 -16.70
N GLN A 122 -4.82 -2.06 -17.45
CA GLN A 122 -5.28 -1.41 -18.68
C GLN A 122 -5.85 -0.01 -18.41
N ALA A 123 -6.66 0.13 -17.35
CA ALA A 123 -7.22 1.42 -16.96
C ALA A 123 -6.12 2.44 -16.58
N GLU A 124 -5.13 2.04 -15.79
CA GLU A 124 -4.04 2.94 -15.38
C GLU A 124 -3.09 3.27 -16.55
N ALA A 125 -2.81 2.31 -17.44
CA ALA A 125 -2.04 2.57 -18.66
C ALA A 125 -2.74 3.59 -19.58
N ALA A 126 -4.06 3.46 -19.76
CA ALA A 126 -4.86 4.41 -20.54
C ALA A 126 -4.82 5.82 -19.90
N LYS A 127 -4.92 5.90 -18.58
CA LYS A 127 -4.81 7.15 -17.83
C LYS A 127 -3.42 7.79 -17.96
N ASN A 128 -2.34 7.01 -17.90
CA ASN A 128 -0.99 7.52 -18.12
C ASN A 128 -0.81 8.12 -19.51
N LEU A 129 -1.41 7.52 -20.54
CA LEU A 129 -1.38 8.03 -21.92
C LEU A 129 -2.17 9.33 -22.13
N GLN A 130 -3.17 9.61 -21.27
CA GLN A 130 -3.92 10.87 -21.27
C GLN A 130 -3.16 12.02 -20.56
N GLY A 131 -2.16 11.68 -19.75
CA GLY A 131 -1.34 12.66 -19.02
C GLY A 131 -0.29 13.35 -19.89
N LYS A 132 0.45 14.29 -19.28
CA LYS A 132 1.66 14.84 -19.88
C LYS A 132 2.81 13.84 -19.69
N TRP A 133 3.21 13.18 -20.76
CA TRP A 133 4.26 12.15 -20.76
C TRP A 133 5.55 12.61 -21.44
N ASP A 134 5.73 13.92 -21.58
CA ASP A 134 6.87 14.59 -22.23
C ASP A 134 8.24 14.15 -21.65
N VAL A 135 8.24 13.58 -20.44
CA VAL A 135 9.42 13.07 -19.71
C VAL A 135 9.52 11.54 -19.67
N ALA A 136 8.51 10.82 -20.17
CA ALA A 136 8.52 9.36 -20.22
C ALA A 136 9.34 8.87 -21.42
N HIS A 137 10.11 7.81 -21.22
CA HIS A 137 10.90 7.20 -22.29
C HIS A 137 9.97 6.61 -23.37
N PRO A 138 10.30 6.72 -24.68
CA PRO A 138 9.48 6.17 -25.76
C PRO A 138 9.08 4.70 -25.56
N ASP A 139 9.99 3.87 -25.03
CA ASP A 139 9.71 2.45 -24.76
C ASP A 139 8.65 2.24 -23.68
N VAL A 140 8.60 3.12 -22.67
CA VAL A 140 7.55 3.09 -21.64
C VAL A 140 6.20 3.43 -22.25
N ILE A 141 6.15 4.42 -23.14
CA ILE A 141 4.93 4.81 -23.84
C ILE A 141 4.45 3.69 -24.77
N ALA A 142 5.37 3.06 -25.51
CA ALA A 142 5.06 1.91 -26.36
C ALA A 142 4.50 0.74 -25.54
N HIS A 143 5.08 0.49 -24.36
CA HIS A 143 4.61 -0.51 -23.41
C HIS A 143 3.21 -0.20 -22.86
N TRP A 144 2.90 1.05 -22.50
CA TRP A 144 1.54 1.43 -22.10
C TRP A 144 0.52 1.24 -23.21
N ARG A 145 0.88 1.58 -24.46
CA ARG A 145 -0.01 1.38 -25.61
C ARG A 145 -0.31 -0.11 -25.82
N SER A 146 0.71 -0.97 -25.77
CA SER A 146 0.49 -2.41 -25.93
C SER A 146 -0.44 -2.98 -24.86
N ILE A 147 -0.32 -2.53 -23.60
CA ILE A 147 -1.24 -2.89 -22.52
C ILE A 147 -2.68 -2.48 -22.85
N VAL A 148 -2.89 -1.23 -23.28
CA VAL A 148 -4.22 -0.73 -23.67
C VAL A 148 -4.79 -1.52 -24.85
N ASP A 149 -3.95 -1.90 -25.81
CA ASP A 149 -4.31 -2.70 -26.98
C ASP A 149 -4.61 -4.17 -26.64
N GLY A 150 -4.51 -4.58 -25.38
CA GLY A 150 -4.85 -5.92 -24.92
C GLY A 150 -3.68 -6.89 -24.85
N VAL A 151 -2.45 -6.42 -25.07
CA VAL A 151 -1.25 -7.27 -25.01
C VAL A 151 -0.81 -7.42 -23.56
N VAL A 152 -0.95 -8.64 -23.03
CA VAL A 152 -0.48 -8.95 -21.68
C VAL A 152 1.05 -8.86 -21.62
N PRO A 153 1.62 -8.06 -20.71
CA PRO A 153 3.08 -7.88 -20.59
C PRO A 153 3.83 -9.20 -20.41
N PHE A 154 5.04 -9.26 -20.97
CA PHE A 154 6.05 -10.29 -20.68
C PHE A 154 5.62 -11.74 -20.95
N GLY A 155 4.54 -11.96 -21.70
CA GLY A 155 3.99 -13.30 -21.94
C GLY A 155 3.34 -13.92 -20.70
N LEU A 156 2.95 -13.09 -19.73
CA LEU A 156 2.23 -13.54 -18.54
C LEU A 156 0.87 -14.13 -18.93
N THR A 157 0.39 -15.06 -18.10
CA THR A 157 -0.95 -15.62 -18.23
C THR A 157 -1.93 -14.85 -17.35
N ILE A 158 -3.18 -14.74 -17.83
CA ILE A 158 -4.30 -14.27 -17.02
C ILE A 158 -4.95 -15.49 -16.39
N GLY A 159 -4.97 -15.55 -15.06
CA GLY A 159 -5.54 -16.65 -14.30
C GLY A 159 -5.54 -16.35 -12.81
N ASP A 160 -6.12 -17.25 -12.02
CA ASP A 160 -6.05 -17.14 -10.56
C ASP A 160 -4.59 -17.39 -10.14
N ALA A 161 -3.95 -16.34 -9.62
CA ALA A 161 -2.59 -16.38 -9.09
C ALA A 161 -2.54 -16.94 -7.66
#